data_AF-A0A941URT9-F1
#
_entry.id   AF-A0A941URT9-F1
#
_cell.length_a   1.000
_cell.length_b   1.000
_cell.length_c   1.000
_cell.angle_alpha   90.00
_cell.angle_beta   90.00
_cell.angle_gamma   90.00
#
_symmetry.space_group_name_H-M   'P 1'
#
loop_
_entity.id
_entity.type
_entity.pdbx_description
1 polymer ?
#
loop_
_entity_poly.entity_id
_entity_poly.type
_entity_poly.pdbx_seq_one_letter_code
_entity_poly.pdbx_strand_id
1 'polypeptide(L)'
;MDRRHEPIHFIASITFLLLIILMAVPCQATPDYAKQTGYDCGKCHVDVIGGGKLTPVGEAFLESLKAKGQYRQLSTTQHVIRLFVGYLHMLAAIVWFGTIMYVHVLLKPAYASKGLPKGELRLGWLSMFTLLVTGTLLTIARMPNLAAFTTTRFGILLSIKIALFLVMLTSAFLVTVFIGPKMRQRLKSPVAACLSKEITMEQLPAFDGKEGRPAYIAYKGMVYDITNSRLWKNGQHMVKHHAGTDLTDVLKNAPHGEDKVLAMPQVGMCVATDRKPEKPLYEKVFYFFAYMNLALVFVIIFVISLWRWW
;
A
#
# COMPACT_ATOMS: atom_id res chain seq x y z
N MET A 1 2.51 39.40 -24.48
CA MET A 1 2.74 38.10 -23.82
C MET A 1 1.43 37.33 -23.89
N ASP A 2 1.04 36.91 -25.09
CA ASP A 2 1.42 35.67 -25.80
C ASP A 2 0.49 34.49 -25.42
N ARG A 3 -0.70 34.50 -26.04
CA ARG A 3 -1.68 33.41 -26.05
C ARG A 3 -1.42 32.52 -27.29
N ARG A 4 -0.28 31.83 -27.33
CA ARG A 4 0.11 30.97 -28.47
C ARG A 4 0.49 29.53 -28.11
N HIS A 5 -0.14 28.95 -27.09
CA HIS A 5 0.10 27.54 -26.72
C HIS A 5 -1.13 26.59 -26.80
N GLU A 6 -2.31 27.08 -27.18
CA GLU A 6 -3.53 26.26 -27.29
C GLU A 6 -3.57 25.25 -28.47
N PRO A 7 -3.00 25.49 -29.68
CA PRO A 7 -3.30 24.63 -30.82
C PRO A 7 -2.61 23.26 -30.74
N ILE A 8 -1.50 23.15 -30.00
CA ILE A 8 -0.71 21.91 -29.94
C ILE A 8 -1.43 20.84 -29.11
N HIS A 9 -2.04 21.23 -27.98
CA HIS A 9 -2.80 20.30 -27.14
C HIS A 9 -4.09 19.83 -27.81
N PHE A 10 -4.75 20.73 -28.56
CA PHE A 10 -5.96 20.40 -29.32
C PHE A 10 -5.66 19.46 -30.48
N ILE A 11 -4.61 19.74 -31.26
CA ILE A 11 -4.17 18.86 -32.36
C ILE A 11 -3.72 17.51 -31.81
N ALA A 12 -2.91 17.49 -30.74
CA ALA A 12 -2.46 16.26 -30.09
C ALA A 12 -3.63 15.39 -29.60
N SER A 13 -4.65 16.01 -29.00
CA SER A 13 -5.86 15.33 -28.52
C SER A 13 -6.69 14.75 -29.66
N ILE A 14 -6.83 15.49 -30.78
CA ILE A 14 -7.52 15.00 -31.97
C ILE A 14 -6.75 13.85 -32.62
N THR A 15 -5.42 13.95 -32.78
CA THR A 15 -4.61 12.85 -33.31
C THR A 15 -4.66 11.61 -32.41
N PHE A 16 -4.67 11.79 -31.09
CA PHE A 16 -4.77 10.68 -30.15
C PHE A 16 -6.15 10.01 -30.22
N LEU A 17 -7.23 10.80 -30.34
CA LEU A 17 -8.58 10.29 -30.52
C LEU A 17 -8.74 9.56 -31.87
N LEU A 18 -8.17 10.11 -32.95
CA LEU A 18 -8.18 9.46 -34.27
C LEU A 18 -7.38 8.16 -34.26
N LEU A 19 -6.26 8.11 -33.54
CA LEU A 19 -5.45 6.89 -33.36
C LEU A 19 -6.24 5.82 -32.59
N ILE A 20 -6.99 6.19 -31.56
CA ILE A 20 -7.88 5.26 -30.83
C ILE A 20 -8.97 4.70 -31.74
N ILE A 21 -9.58 5.54 -32.59
CA ILE A 21 -10.60 5.12 -33.55
C ILE A 21 -10.00 4.20 -34.63
N LEU A 22 -8.80 4.51 -35.12
CA LEU A 22 -8.08 3.68 -36.09
C LEU A 22 -7.57 2.36 -35.49
N MET A 23 -7.33 2.31 -34.18
CA MET A 23 -6.98 1.11 -33.42
C MET A 23 -8.21 0.34 -32.91
N ALA A 24 -9.43 0.83 -33.17
CA ALA A 24 -10.66 0.12 -32.84
C ALA A 24 -10.85 -1.05 -33.81
N VAL A 25 -10.25 -2.20 -33.48
CA VAL A 25 -10.55 -3.47 -34.12
C VAL A 25 -12.01 -3.82 -33.79
N PRO A 26 -12.82 -4.34 -34.75
CA PRO A 26 -14.15 -4.86 -34.44
C PRO A 26 -14.03 -5.89 -33.32
N CYS A 27 -14.56 -5.55 -32.16
CA CYS A 27 -14.65 -6.43 -31.01
C CYS A 27 -15.63 -7.54 -31.37
N GLN A 28 -15.11 -8.74 -31.66
CA GLN A 28 -15.95 -9.93 -31.70
C GLN A 28 -16.44 -10.21 -30.28
N ALA A 29 -17.68 -9.83 -30.00
CA ALA A 29 -18.43 -10.33 -28.86
C ALA A 29 -18.35 -11.86 -28.88
N THR A 30 -17.98 -12.46 -27.74
CA THR A 30 -17.40 -13.81 -27.68
C THR A 30 -18.26 -14.91 -28.32
N PRO A 31 -17.79 -15.53 -29.42
CA PRO A 31 -18.40 -16.72 -29.99
C PRO A 31 -17.62 -17.97 -29.54
N ASP A 32 -17.11 -18.06 -28.31
CA ASP A 32 -16.22 -19.17 -27.94
C ASP A 32 -16.94 -20.53 -28.07
N TYR A 33 -18.24 -20.58 -27.76
CA TYR A 33 -19.09 -21.76 -28.02
C TYR A 33 -19.47 -21.91 -29.49
N ALA A 34 -19.87 -20.82 -30.17
CA ALA A 34 -20.22 -20.82 -31.60
C ALA A 34 -19.03 -21.23 -32.48
N LYS A 35 -17.80 -20.84 -32.12
CA LYS A 35 -16.55 -21.22 -32.77
C LYS A 35 -16.17 -22.67 -32.50
N GLN A 36 -16.40 -23.17 -31.29
CA GLN A 36 -16.16 -24.58 -30.95
C GLN A 36 -17.17 -25.53 -31.61
N THR A 37 -18.42 -25.08 -31.78
CA THR A 37 -19.53 -25.92 -32.25
C THR A 37 -19.91 -25.67 -33.71
N GLY A 38 -19.45 -24.58 -34.32
CA GLY A 38 -19.83 -24.15 -35.67
C GLY A 38 -21.26 -23.63 -35.79
N TYR A 39 -21.94 -23.35 -34.68
CA TYR A 39 -23.34 -22.90 -34.68
C TYR A 39 -23.48 -21.38 -34.54
N ASP A 40 -24.38 -20.80 -35.33
CA ASP A 40 -24.74 -19.38 -35.22
C ASP A 40 -25.46 -19.06 -33.91
N CYS A 41 -25.35 -17.80 -33.45
CA CYS A 41 -26.00 -17.32 -32.23
C CYS A 41 -27.53 -17.54 -32.22
N GLY A 42 -28.15 -17.49 -33.41
CA GLY A 42 -29.59 -17.73 -33.60
C GLY A 42 -30.05 -19.16 -33.25
N LYS A 43 -29.10 -20.10 -33.12
CA LYS A 43 -29.43 -21.47 -32.69
C LYS A 43 -29.82 -21.53 -31.21
N CYS A 44 -29.20 -20.70 -30.36
CA CYS A 44 -29.46 -20.66 -28.93
C CYS A 44 -30.33 -19.48 -28.51
N HIS A 45 -30.27 -18.35 -29.22
CA HIS A 45 -31.02 -17.14 -28.91
C HIS A 45 -32.06 -16.85 -30.00
N VAL A 46 -33.28 -16.46 -29.58
CA VAL A 46 -34.32 -15.99 -30.51
C VAL A 46 -33.89 -14.68 -31.18
N ASP A 47 -33.18 -13.82 -30.44
CA ASP A 47 -32.57 -12.61 -30.96
C ASP A 47 -31.07 -12.84 -31.21
N VAL A 48 -30.67 -12.73 -32.48
CA VAL A 48 -29.27 -12.90 -32.94
C VAL A 48 -28.33 -11.78 -32.49
N ILE A 49 -28.87 -10.64 -32.05
CA ILE A 49 -28.10 -9.49 -31.56
C ILE A 49 -27.66 -9.69 -30.09
N GLY A 50 -28.20 -10.70 -29.42
CA GLY A 50 -27.76 -11.18 -28.11
C GLY A 50 -28.50 -10.52 -26.94
N GLY A 51 -28.82 -11.34 -25.92
CA GLY A 51 -29.58 -10.89 -24.74
C GLY A 51 -31.08 -10.91 -24.97
N GLY A 52 -31.68 -12.10 -24.93
CA GLY A 52 -33.12 -12.28 -25.16
C GLY A 52 -33.59 -13.69 -24.81
N LYS A 53 -34.84 -14.02 -25.15
CA LYS A 53 -35.44 -15.34 -24.92
C LYS A 53 -34.61 -16.42 -25.62
N LEU A 54 -34.41 -17.56 -24.94
CA LEU A 54 -33.71 -18.69 -25.51
C LEU A 54 -34.63 -19.47 -26.46
N THR A 55 -34.05 -20.09 -27.49
CA THR A 55 -34.77 -21.11 -28.27
C THR A 55 -34.93 -22.37 -27.41
N PRO A 56 -35.80 -23.33 -27.77
CA PRO A 56 -35.88 -24.61 -27.06
C PRO A 56 -34.54 -25.36 -26.98
N VAL A 57 -33.68 -25.20 -28.01
CA VAL A 57 -32.31 -25.76 -28.02
C VAL A 57 -31.42 -25.04 -27.01
N GLY A 58 -31.52 -23.71 -26.93
CA GLY A 58 -30.82 -22.90 -25.93
C GLY A 58 -31.27 -23.22 -24.50
N GLU A 59 -32.57 -23.42 -24.28
CA GLU A 59 -33.14 -23.83 -22.99
C GLU A 59 -32.65 -25.23 -22.58
N ALA A 60 -32.68 -26.20 -23.49
CA ALA A 60 -32.15 -27.54 -23.23
C ALA A 60 -30.65 -27.53 -22.89
N PHE A 61 -29.87 -26.68 -23.58
CA PHE A 61 -28.45 -26.50 -23.27
C PHE A 61 -28.26 -25.86 -21.89
N LEU A 62 -29.03 -24.82 -21.55
CA LEU A 62 -29.01 -24.20 -20.23
C LEU A 62 -29.36 -25.19 -19.11
N GLU A 63 -30.39 -26.00 -19.30
CA GLU A 63 -30.76 -27.08 -18.36
C GLU A 63 -29.64 -28.11 -18.23
N SER A 64 -28.95 -28.45 -19.32
CA SER A 64 -27.76 -29.33 -19.26
C SER A 64 -26.62 -28.72 -18.43
N LEU A 65 -26.41 -27.41 -18.49
CA LEU A 65 -25.41 -26.71 -17.68
C LEU A 65 -25.82 -26.67 -16.20
N LYS A 66 -27.12 -26.48 -15.91
CA LYS A 66 -27.66 -26.56 -14.54
C LYS A 66 -27.47 -27.96 -13.96
N ALA A 67 -27.83 -29.00 -14.72
CA ALA A 67 -27.68 -30.40 -14.31
C ALA A 67 -26.22 -30.78 -14.05
N LYS A 68 -25.28 -30.25 -14.84
CA LYS A 68 -23.82 -30.42 -14.63
C LYS A 68 -23.25 -29.54 -13.50
N GLY A 69 -24.07 -28.69 -12.87
CA GLY A 69 -23.62 -27.74 -11.85
C GLY A 69 -22.66 -26.68 -12.39
N GLN A 70 -22.68 -26.41 -13.70
CA GLN A 70 -21.81 -25.44 -14.36
C GLN A 70 -22.45 -24.04 -14.48
N TYR A 71 -23.75 -23.94 -14.21
CA TYR A 71 -24.49 -22.68 -14.20
C TYR A 71 -25.45 -22.62 -13.00
N ARG A 72 -25.42 -21.51 -12.25
CA ARG A 72 -26.35 -21.24 -11.14
C ARG A 72 -27.14 -19.97 -11.46
N GLN A 73 -28.44 -20.13 -11.67
CA GLN A 73 -29.37 -19.02 -11.81
C GLN A 73 -29.61 -18.40 -10.42
N LEU A 74 -29.39 -17.10 -10.29
CA LEU A 74 -29.66 -16.36 -9.06
C LEU A 74 -31.09 -15.79 -9.13
N SER A 75 -31.77 -15.71 -7.99
CA SER A 75 -33.02 -14.97 -7.90
C SER A 75 -32.77 -13.46 -8.01
N THR A 76 -33.81 -12.67 -8.32
CA THR A 76 -33.72 -11.20 -8.35
C THR A 76 -33.14 -10.65 -7.04
N THR A 77 -33.57 -11.17 -5.90
CA THR A 77 -33.05 -10.79 -4.58
C THR A 77 -31.56 -11.14 -4.43
N GLN A 78 -31.15 -12.32 -4.88
CA GLN A 78 -29.73 -12.71 -4.85
C GLN A 78 -28.86 -11.86 -5.77
N HIS A 79 -29.40 -11.40 -6.91
CA HIS A 79 -28.71 -10.43 -7.78
C HIS A 79 -28.50 -9.10 -7.08
N VAL A 80 -29.52 -8.57 -6.40
CA VAL A 80 -29.43 -7.34 -5.59
C VAL A 80 -28.41 -7.50 -4.47
N ILE A 81 -28.46 -8.60 -3.71
CA ILE A 81 -27.48 -8.89 -2.66
C ILE A 81 -26.06 -8.97 -3.23
N ARG A 82 -25.87 -9.69 -4.35
CA ARG A 82 -24.57 -9.80 -5.02
C ARG A 82 -24.03 -8.44 -5.44
N LEU A 83 -24.89 -7.53 -5.93
CA LEU A 83 -24.51 -6.17 -6.29
C LEU A 83 -24.01 -5.39 -5.07
N PHE A 84 -24.76 -5.39 -3.96
CA PHE A 84 -24.35 -4.72 -2.71
C PHE A 84 -23.05 -5.29 -2.15
N VAL A 85 -22.92 -6.62 -2.09
CA VAL A 85 -21.68 -7.28 -1.63
C VAL A 85 -20.52 -6.95 -2.57
N GLY A 86 -20.75 -6.90 -3.88
CA GLY A 86 -19.75 -6.50 -4.87
C GLY A 86 -19.26 -5.08 -4.67
N TYR A 87 -20.18 -4.13 -4.43
CA TYR A 87 -19.85 -2.74 -4.16
C TYR A 87 -19.03 -2.60 -2.86
N LEU A 88 -19.47 -3.28 -1.79
CA LEU A 88 -18.76 -3.29 -0.51
C LEU A 88 -17.36 -3.90 -0.65
N HIS A 89 -17.21 -4.98 -1.42
CA HIS A 89 -15.90 -5.59 -1.71
C HIS A 89 -14.98 -4.61 -2.43
N MET A 90 -15.48 -3.89 -3.45
CA MET A 90 -14.69 -2.92 -4.20
C MET A 90 -14.24 -1.75 -3.33
N LEU A 91 -15.15 -1.19 -2.53
CA LEU A 91 -14.83 -0.12 -1.57
C LEU A 91 -13.75 -0.58 -0.58
N ALA A 92 -13.92 -1.77 -0.01
CA ALA A 92 -12.94 -2.34 0.92
C ALA A 92 -11.58 -2.57 0.23
N ALA A 93 -11.56 -2.99 -1.03
CA ALA A 93 -10.33 -3.17 -1.81
C ALA A 93 -9.56 -1.86 -2.01
N ILE A 94 -10.28 -0.78 -2.34
CA ILE A 94 -9.68 0.56 -2.51
C ILE A 94 -9.10 1.06 -1.19
N VAL A 95 -9.87 0.98 -0.10
CA VAL A 95 -9.42 1.39 1.23
C VAL A 95 -8.20 0.58 1.66
N TRP A 96 -8.26 -0.73 1.51
CA TRP A 96 -7.19 -1.64 1.89
C TRP A 96 -5.90 -1.39 1.09
N PHE A 97 -6.00 -1.25 -0.24
CA PHE A 97 -4.89 -0.89 -1.12
C PHE A 97 -4.29 0.47 -0.73
N GLY A 98 -5.16 1.46 -0.50
CA GLY A 98 -4.78 2.80 -0.07
C GLY A 98 -4.02 2.78 1.26
N THR A 99 -4.48 2.03 2.25
CA THR A 99 -3.80 1.88 3.55
C THR A 99 -2.42 1.24 3.37
N ILE A 100 -2.28 0.21 2.54
CA ILE A 100 -0.97 -0.40 2.27
C ILE A 100 -0.02 0.61 1.64
N MET A 101 -0.46 1.33 0.60
CA MET A 101 0.36 2.35 -0.06
C MET A 101 0.72 3.49 0.88
N TYR A 102 -0.23 3.99 1.67
CA TYR A 102 -0.02 5.04 2.66
C TYR A 102 1.03 4.65 3.69
N VAL A 103 0.93 3.43 4.24
CA VAL A 103 1.89 2.94 5.23
C VAL A 103 3.28 2.74 4.65
N HIS A 104 3.41 2.15 3.45
CA HIS A 104 4.71 1.73 2.93
C HIS A 104 5.43 2.82 2.12
N VAL A 105 4.68 3.69 1.44
CA VAL A 105 5.25 4.75 0.58
C VAL A 105 5.30 6.09 1.29
N LEU A 106 4.22 6.49 1.97
CA LEU A 106 4.09 7.83 2.56
C LEU A 106 4.64 7.91 3.98
N LEU A 107 4.36 6.92 4.84
CA LEU A 107 4.86 6.92 6.22
C LEU A 107 6.37 6.61 6.34
N LYS A 108 7.05 6.24 5.23
CA LYS A 108 8.50 5.98 5.09
C LYS A 108 9.06 5.02 6.15
N PRO A 109 10.36 4.66 6.17
CA PRO A 109 10.93 3.83 7.24
C PRO A 109 10.75 4.35 8.68
N ALA A 110 10.29 5.61 8.85
CA ALA A 110 10.14 6.30 10.12
C ALA A 110 9.08 5.70 11.08
N TYR A 111 8.09 4.94 10.58
CA TYR A 111 7.16 4.23 11.46
C TYR A 111 7.74 2.94 12.05
N ALA A 112 8.82 2.38 11.49
CA ALA A 112 9.50 1.23 12.09
C ALA A 112 10.13 1.59 13.45
N SER A 113 10.52 2.85 13.64
CA SER A 113 11.07 3.35 14.89
C SER A 113 10.04 3.88 15.89
N LYS A 114 8.81 4.21 15.47
CA LYS A 114 7.74 4.72 16.37
C LYS A 114 6.53 3.76 16.53
N GLY A 115 6.49 2.69 15.75
CA GLY A 115 5.37 1.77 15.63
C GLY A 115 4.28 2.27 14.66
N LEU A 116 3.44 1.34 14.19
CA LEU A 116 2.31 1.64 13.31
C LEU A 116 1.23 2.47 14.04
N PRO A 117 0.68 3.54 13.42
CA PRO A 117 -0.47 4.24 13.95
C PRO A 117 -1.66 3.29 14.15
N LYS A 118 -2.33 3.39 15.31
CA LYS A 118 -3.46 2.50 15.64
C LYS A 118 -4.63 2.66 14.66
N GLY A 119 -4.83 3.85 14.11
CA GLY A 119 -5.89 4.15 13.13
C GLY A 119 -5.70 3.35 11.84
N GLU A 120 -4.55 3.51 11.19
CA GLU A 120 -4.19 2.77 9.97
C GLU A 120 -4.24 1.26 10.17
N LEU A 121 -3.76 0.77 11.31
CA LEU A 121 -3.80 -0.66 11.61
C LEU A 121 -5.25 -1.17 11.71
N ARG A 122 -6.15 -0.44 12.39
CA ARG A 122 -7.57 -0.81 12.48
C ARG A 122 -8.25 -0.77 11.13
N LEU A 123 -7.98 0.27 10.34
CA LEU A 123 -8.53 0.42 8.99
C LEU A 123 -8.08 -0.72 8.06
N GLY A 124 -6.80 -1.09 8.13
CA GLY A 124 -6.24 -2.22 7.41
C GLY A 124 -6.90 -3.56 7.79
N TRP A 125 -7.06 -3.84 9.08
CA TRP A 125 -7.71 -5.08 9.54
C TRP A 125 -9.20 -5.15 9.20
N LEU A 126 -9.93 -4.04 9.38
CA LEU A 126 -11.35 -3.97 9.05
C LEU A 126 -11.57 -4.23 7.56
N SER A 127 -10.78 -3.57 6.70
CA SER A 127 -10.87 -3.73 5.25
C SER A 127 -10.45 -5.14 4.79
N MET A 128 -9.40 -5.74 5.37
CA MET A 128 -9.02 -7.15 5.10
C MET A 128 -10.14 -8.12 5.48
N PHE A 129 -10.77 -7.93 6.64
CA PHE A 129 -11.88 -8.78 7.08
C PHE A 129 -13.08 -8.66 6.13
N THR A 130 -13.45 -7.43 5.77
CA THR A 130 -14.51 -7.19 4.79
C THR A 130 -14.19 -7.87 3.45
N LEU A 131 -12.95 -7.77 2.95
CA LEU A 131 -12.52 -8.44 1.72
C LEU A 131 -12.62 -9.96 1.79
N LEU A 132 -12.23 -10.56 2.91
CA LEU A 132 -12.32 -12.01 3.13
C LEU A 132 -13.78 -12.48 3.08
N VAL A 133 -14.66 -11.82 3.86
CA VAL A 133 -16.08 -12.20 3.93
C VAL A 133 -16.78 -11.97 2.60
N THR A 134 -16.69 -10.75 2.05
CA THR A 134 -17.36 -10.41 0.79
C THR A 134 -16.79 -11.18 -0.40
N GLY A 135 -15.48 -11.41 -0.44
CA GLY A 135 -14.82 -12.21 -1.47
C GLY A 135 -15.26 -13.67 -1.45
N THR A 136 -15.45 -14.24 -0.25
CA THR A 136 -16.00 -15.60 -0.08
C THR A 136 -17.44 -15.67 -0.59
N LEU A 137 -18.30 -14.72 -0.20
CA LEU A 137 -19.68 -14.67 -0.67
C LEU A 137 -19.79 -14.51 -2.20
N LEU A 138 -18.99 -13.63 -2.80
CA LEU A 138 -18.94 -13.44 -4.25
C LEU A 138 -18.42 -14.69 -4.98
N THR A 139 -17.45 -15.37 -4.38
CA THR A 139 -16.91 -16.63 -4.91
C THR A 139 -17.98 -17.72 -4.91
N ILE A 140 -18.71 -17.90 -3.81
CA ILE A 140 -19.82 -18.87 -3.71
C ILE A 140 -20.94 -18.52 -4.70
N ALA A 141 -21.25 -17.24 -4.86
CA ALA A 141 -22.28 -16.78 -5.80
C ALA A 141 -21.87 -16.98 -7.28
N ARG A 142 -20.57 -17.02 -7.59
CA ARG A 142 -20.04 -17.17 -8.94
C ARG A 142 -19.66 -18.60 -9.31
N MET A 143 -19.15 -19.38 -8.35
CA MET A 143 -18.56 -20.71 -8.56
C MET A 143 -19.41 -21.79 -7.87
N PRO A 144 -20.33 -22.45 -8.60
CA PRO A 144 -21.20 -23.48 -8.03
C PRO A 144 -20.50 -24.80 -7.71
N ASN A 145 -19.33 -25.07 -8.30
CA ASN A 145 -18.59 -26.33 -8.14
C ASN A 145 -17.10 -26.09 -7.86
N LEU A 146 -16.52 -26.90 -6.98
CA LEU A 146 -15.10 -26.83 -6.61
C LEU A 146 -14.16 -27.21 -7.76
N ALA A 147 -14.60 -28.10 -8.66
CA ALA A 147 -13.82 -28.48 -9.84
C ALA A 147 -13.56 -27.28 -10.79
N ALA A 148 -14.38 -26.23 -10.73
CA ALA A 148 -14.20 -25.05 -11.56
C ALA A 148 -12.92 -24.26 -11.22
N PHE A 149 -12.39 -24.39 -9.99
CA PHE A 149 -11.17 -23.71 -9.55
C PHE A 149 -9.92 -24.16 -10.30
N THR A 150 -9.89 -25.40 -10.80
CA THR A 150 -8.72 -25.96 -11.50
C THR A 150 -8.96 -26.18 -12.99
N THR A 151 -10.22 -26.33 -13.41
CA THR A 151 -10.54 -26.64 -14.81
C THR A 151 -10.80 -25.41 -15.66
N THR A 152 -11.20 -24.28 -15.07
CA THR A 152 -11.53 -23.05 -15.80
C THR A 152 -10.45 -21.99 -15.64
N ARG A 153 -10.19 -21.20 -16.71
CA ARG A 153 -9.23 -20.08 -16.64
C ARG A 153 -9.59 -19.08 -15.54
N PHE A 154 -10.88 -18.76 -15.41
CA PHE A 154 -11.39 -17.87 -14.36
C PHE A 154 -11.09 -18.44 -12.96
N GLY A 155 -11.38 -19.72 -12.74
CA GLY A 155 -11.14 -20.40 -11.47
C GLY A 155 -9.66 -20.50 -11.11
N ILE A 156 -8.79 -20.74 -12.10
CA ILE A 156 -7.33 -20.78 -11.88
C ILE A 156 -6.84 -19.40 -11.41
N LEU A 157 -7.20 -18.33 -12.12
CA LEU A 157 -6.83 -16.96 -11.74
C LEU A 157 -7.41 -16.57 -10.38
N LEU A 158 -8.65 -16.98 -10.07
CA LEU A 158 -9.26 -16.78 -8.76
C LEU A 158 -8.51 -17.54 -7.66
N SER A 159 -8.09 -18.78 -7.92
CA SER A 159 -7.31 -19.60 -6.98
C SER A 159 -5.96 -18.95 -6.66
N ILE A 160 -5.25 -18.48 -7.69
CA ILE A 160 -3.99 -17.74 -7.54
C ILE A 160 -4.23 -16.48 -6.70
N LYS A 161 -5.27 -15.70 -7.00
CA LYS A 161 -5.64 -14.50 -6.23
C LYS A 161 -5.88 -14.82 -4.75
N ILE A 162 -6.65 -15.87 -4.46
CA ILE A 162 -6.96 -16.30 -3.10
C ILE A 162 -5.67 -16.73 -2.38
N ALA A 163 -4.81 -17.52 -3.02
CA ALA A 163 -3.55 -17.96 -2.43
C ALA A 163 -2.64 -16.77 -2.08
N LEU A 164 -2.47 -15.81 -3.00
CA LEU A 164 -1.69 -14.59 -2.76
C LEU A 164 -2.29 -13.76 -1.62
N PHE A 165 -3.62 -13.63 -1.57
CA PHE A 165 -4.32 -12.93 -0.50
C PHE A 165 -4.09 -13.60 0.87
N LEU A 166 -4.12 -14.93 0.94
CA LEU A 166 -3.88 -15.67 2.19
C LEU A 166 -2.42 -15.55 2.67
N VAL A 167 -1.44 -15.58 1.76
CA VAL A 167 -0.02 -15.34 2.12
C VAL A 167 0.16 -13.95 2.73
N MET A 168 -0.49 -12.96 2.15
CA MET A 168 -0.42 -11.58 2.64
C MET A 168 -1.20 -11.37 3.95
N LEU A 169 -2.34 -12.05 4.14
CA LEU A 169 -3.10 -12.02 5.38
C LEU A 169 -2.32 -12.68 6.53
N THR A 170 -1.70 -13.83 6.27
CA THR A 170 -0.88 -14.55 7.26
C THR A 170 0.37 -13.76 7.62
N SER A 171 1.07 -13.16 6.65
CA SER A 171 2.22 -12.30 6.95
C SER A 171 1.81 -11.04 7.73
N ALA A 172 0.68 -10.40 7.40
CA ALA A 172 0.15 -9.27 8.15
C ALA A 172 -0.21 -9.65 9.59
N PHE A 173 -0.82 -10.82 9.80
CA PHE A 173 -1.06 -11.38 11.13
C PHE A 173 0.26 -11.58 11.90
N LEU A 174 1.25 -12.22 11.28
CA LEU A 174 2.55 -12.48 11.92
C LEU A 174 3.26 -11.17 12.33
N VAL A 175 3.30 -10.19 11.42
CA VAL A 175 3.92 -8.89 11.68
C VAL A 175 3.21 -8.14 12.80
N THR A 176 1.89 -8.12 12.80
CA THR A 176 1.12 -7.31 13.76
C THR A 176 1.05 -7.94 15.14
N VAL A 177 1.03 -9.28 15.24
CA VAL A 177 0.91 -10.02 16.50
C VAL A 177 2.27 -10.30 17.14
N PHE A 178 3.27 -10.70 16.37
CA PHE A 178 4.56 -11.12 16.94
C PHE A 178 5.65 -10.04 16.81
N ILE A 179 5.76 -9.40 15.64
CA ILE A 179 6.85 -8.44 15.38
C ILE A 179 6.53 -7.07 16.00
N GLY A 180 5.28 -6.61 15.86
CA GLY A 180 4.81 -5.31 16.34
C GLY A 180 5.02 -5.10 17.86
N PRO A 181 4.57 -6.01 18.73
CA PRO A 181 4.79 -5.88 20.18
C PRO A 181 6.27 -5.91 20.56
N LYS A 182 7.07 -6.76 19.89
CA LYS A 182 8.51 -6.88 20.15
C LYS A 182 9.27 -5.58 19.82
N MET A 183 8.91 -4.92 18.73
CA MET A 183 9.44 -3.60 18.38
C MET A 183 9.02 -2.53 19.41
N ARG A 184 7.76 -2.55 19.87
CA ARG A 184 7.28 -1.59 20.88
C ARG A 184 7.91 -1.79 22.25
N GLN A 185 8.19 -3.02 22.66
CA GLN A 185 8.87 -3.33 23.91
C GLN A 185 10.32 -2.82 23.92
N ARG A 186 11.02 -2.89 22.77
CA ARG A 186 12.38 -2.33 22.62
C ARG A 186 12.41 -0.82 22.80
N LEU A 187 11.43 -0.08 22.27
CA LEU A 187 11.31 1.37 22.51
C LEU A 187 11.15 1.73 23.99
N LYS A 188 10.63 0.81 24.82
CA LYS A 188 10.48 0.97 26.26
C LYS A 188 11.66 0.41 27.07
N SER A 189 12.64 -0.21 26.42
CA SER A 189 13.79 -0.80 27.11
C SER A 189 14.74 0.29 27.63
N PRO A 190 15.26 0.16 28.86
CA PRO A 190 16.25 1.09 29.42
C PRO A 190 17.50 1.24 28.53
N VAL A 191 17.87 0.18 27.81
CA VAL A 191 19.00 0.17 26.86
C VAL A 191 18.70 1.03 25.63
N ALA A 192 17.47 1.04 25.14
CA ALA A 192 17.06 1.94 24.04
C ALA A 192 16.94 3.39 24.51
N ALA A 193 16.56 3.63 25.76
CA ALA A 193 16.62 4.95 26.37
C ALA A 193 18.07 5.43 26.53
N CYS A 194 19.01 4.53 26.89
CA CYS A 194 20.45 4.82 26.92
C CYS A 194 21.01 5.11 25.52
N LEU A 195 20.65 4.31 24.51
CA LEU A 195 21.01 4.60 23.11
C LEU A 195 20.33 5.86 22.55
N SER A 196 19.14 6.23 23.02
CA SER A 196 18.54 7.53 22.67
C SER A 196 19.24 8.72 23.33
N LYS A 197 19.96 8.46 24.44
CA LYS A 197 20.90 9.40 25.04
C LYS A 197 22.26 9.33 24.35
N GLU A 198 22.55 8.34 23.51
CA GLU A 198 23.77 8.28 22.71
C GLU A 198 23.47 8.82 21.30
N ILE A 199 23.70 10.12 21.11
CA ILE A 199 23.46 10.76 19.82
C ILE A 199 24.76 10.66 19.01
N THR A 200 24.75 9.86 17.95
CA THR A 200 25.92 9.77 17.06
C THR A 200 26.12 11.08 16.28
N MET A 201 27.35 11.36 15.88
CA MET A 201 27.67 12.54 15.06
C MET A 201 26.89 12.57 13.73
N GLU A 202 26.53 11.41 13.19
CA GLU A 202 25.73 11.27 11.95
C GLU A 202 24.24 11.62 12.16
N GLN A 203 23.74 11.46 13.39
CA GLN A 203 22.36 11.76 13.75
C GLN A 203 22.19 13.22 14.17
N LEU A 204 23.26 13.87 14.64
CA LEU A 204 23.24 15.25 15.12
C LEU A 204 22.63 16.24 14.08
N PRO A 205 22.94 16.17 12.77
CA PRO A 205 22.35 17.05 11.76
C PRO A 205 20.82 16.97 11.61
N ALA A 206 20.19 15.89 12.08
CA ALA A 206 18.72 15.77 12.05
C ALA A 206 18.02 16.66 13.10
N PHE A 207 18.77 17.19 14.05
CA PHE A 207 18.30 18.07 15.14
C PHE A 207 18.71 19.53 14.87
N ASP A 208 18.29 20.03 13.71
CA ASP A 208 18.70 21.33 13.15
C ASP A 208 17.79 22.51 13.55
N GLY A 209 16.76 22.29 14.36
CA GLY A 209 15.84 23.35 14.77
C GLY A 209 14.93 23.91 13.67
N LYS A 210 14.92 23.33 12.46
CA LYS A 210 14.10 23.81 11.33
C LYS A 210 12.78 23.06 11.24
N GLU A 211 11.76 23.71 10.68
CA GLU A 211 10.44 23.09 10.44
C GLU A 211 9.80 22.48 11.70
N GLY A 212 10.08 23.07 12.87
CA GLY A 212 9.57 22.59 14.17
C GLY A 212 10.32 21.37 14.73
N ARG A 213 11.45 20.96 14.12
CA ARG A 213 12.34 19.94 14.68
C ARG A 213 13.08 20.47 15.93
N PRO A 214 13.52 19.59 16.85
CA PRO A 214 14.38 19.99 17.97
C PRO A 214 15.72 20.53 17.46
N ALA A 215 16.34 21.43 18.24
CA ALA A 215 17.66 21.99 17.95
C ALA A 215 18.67 21.48 18.99
N TYR A 216 19.65 20.67 18.57
CA TYR A 216 20.69 20.12 19.46
C TYR A 216 22.09 20.55 19.00
N ILE A 217 23.03 20.66 19.94
CA ILE A 217 24.45 20.90 19.65
C ILE A 217 25.31 19.91 20.45
N ALA A 218 26.44 19.50 19.88
CA ALA A 218 27.45 18.75 20.61
C ALA A 218 28.53 19.68 21.16
N TYR A 219 28.96 19.43 22.40
CA TYR A 219 30.05 20.13 23.06
C TYR A 219 30.80 19.16 24.00
N LYS A 220 32.12 19.01 23.81
CA LYS A 220 33.00 18.10 24.56
C LYS A 220 32.44 16.67 24.67
N GLY A 221 31.86 16.15 23.58
CA GLY A 221 31.28 14.80 23.56
C GLY A 221 29.95 14.67 24.28
N MET A 222 29.28 15.76 24.65
CA MET A 222 27.94 15.77 25.25
C MET A 222 26.97 16.54 24.34
N VAL A 223 25.69 16.16 24.33
CA VAL A 223 24.66 16.80 23.51
C VAL A 223 23.70 17.60 24.38
N TYR A 224 23.47 18.85 23.98
CA TYR A 224 22.66 19.83 24.70
C TYR A 224 21.45 20.27 23.88
N ASP A 225 20.31 20.45 24.55
CA ASP A 225 19.07 20.97 23.97
C ASP A 225 19.05 22.49 23.98
N ILE A 226 19.03 23.10 22.79
CA ILE A 226 18.98 24.55 22.61
C ILE A 226 17.65 25.00 21.99
N THR A 227 16.67 24.12 21.86
CA THR A 227 15.38 24.36 21.17
C THR A 227 14.65 25.59 21.72
N ASN A 228 14.69 25.81 23.03
CA ASN A 228 14.00 26.92 23.70
C ASN A 228 14.87 28.17 23.86
N SER A 229 16.09 28.19 23.32
CA SER A 229 16.99 29.34 23.45
C SER A 229 16.61 30.46 22.48
N ARG A 230 16.40 31.66 23.02
CA ARG A 230 16.06 32.87 22.23
C ARG A 230 17.13 33.24 21.20
N LEU A 231 18.36 32.81 21.43
CA LEU A 231 19.53 33.09 20.59
C LEU A 231 19.75 32.05 19.47
N TRP A 232 18.94 30.99 19.43
CA TRP A 232 19.03 29.86 18.49
C TRP A 232 17.74 29.69 17.67
N LYS A 233 17.15 30.82 17.22
CA LYS A 233 15.91 30.78 16.43
C LYS A 233 16.13 30.00 15.14
N ASN A 234 15.22 29.07 14.84
CA ASN A 234 15.31 28.17 13.68
C ASN A 234 16.65 27.40 13.61
N GLY A 235 17.23 27.10 14.78
CA GLY A 235 18.52 26.41 14.90
C GLY A 235 19.71 27.19 14.35
N GLN A 236 19.61 28.52 14.28
CA GLN A 236 20.73 29.38 13.89
C GLN A 236 21.13 30.31 15.02
N HIS A 237 22.44 30.44 15.22
CA HIS A 237 23.04 31.39 16.13
C HIS A 237 23.98 32.33 15.39
N MET A 238 23.68 33.63 15.45
CA MET A 238 24.47 34.71 14.82
C MET A 238 24.77 34.47 13.34
N VAL A 239 23.88 33.77 12.62
CA VAL A 239 23.98 33.40 11.18
C VAL A 239 25.15 32.44 10.85
N LYS A 240 26.19 32.39 11.69
CA LYS A 240 27.42 31.61 11.47
C LYS A 240 27.37 30.19 12.03
N HIS A 241 26.50 29.93 13.00
CA HIS A 241 26.49 28.65 13.72
C HIS A 241 25.12 28.00 13.59
N HIS A 242 25.14 26.68 13.35
CA HIS A 242 23.95 25.89 13.09
C HIS A 242 23.81 24.79 14.11
N ALA A 243 22.57 24.58 14.57
CA ALA A 243 22.20 23.39 15.30
C ALA A 243 22.44 22.14 14.44
N GLY A 244 22.66 21.02 15.10
CA GLY A 244 23.01 19.75 14.47
C GLY A 244 24.49 19.59 14.16
N THR A 245 25.36 20.40 14.79
CA THR A 245 26.82 20.32 14.63
C THR A 245 27.54 20.29 15.97
N ASP A 246 28.78 19.82 15.95
CA ASP A 246 29.70 19.93 17.09
C ASP A 246 30.35 21.31 17.09
N LEU A 247 30.17 22.02 18.20
CA LEU A 247 30.63 23.39 18.39
C LEU A 247 31.77 23.49 19.41
N THR A 248 32.39 22.36 19.78
CA THR A 248 33.48 22.30 20.76
C THR A 248 34.63 23.24 20.41
N ASP A 249 35.09 23.21 19.16
CA ASP A 249 36.19 24.08 18.71
C ASP A 249 35.73 25.50 18.40
N VAL A 250 34.48 25.65 17.96
CA VAL A 250 33.90 26.93 17.60
C VAL A 250 33.73 27.82 18.83
N LEU A 251 33.38 27.23 19.98
CA LEU A 251 33.17 27.95 21.22
C LEU A 251 34.42 28.65 21.74
N LYS A 252 35.62 28.17 21.38
CA LYS A 252 36.90 28.81 21.75
C LYS A 252 37.02 30.24 21.22
N ASN A 253 36.32 30.55 20.13
CA ASN A 253 36.33 31.86 19.47
C ASN A 253 35.06 32.69 19.77
N ALA A 254 34.19 32.22 20.67
CA ALA A 254 32.94 32.90 21.00
C ALA A 254 33.17 34.05 21.99
N PRO A 255 32.33 35.10 21.97
CA PRO A 255 32.39 36.22 22.93
C PRO A 255 31.86 35.84 24.33
N HIS A 256 31.71 34.55 24.64
CA HIS A 256 31.21 34.03 25.90
C HIS A 256 31.84 32.67 26.23
N GLY A 257 31.88 32.33 27.53
CA GLY A 257 32.41 31.06 28.01
C GLY A 257 31.47 29.86 27.83
N GLU A 258 31.98 28.68 28.21
CA GLU A 258 31.26 27.40 28.17
C GLU A 258 30.07 27.31 29.13
N ASP A 259 30.02 28.18 30.14
CA ASP A 259 28.91 28.28 31.10
C ASP A 259 27.54 28.42 30.43
N LYS A 260 27.50 29.11 29.27
CA LYS A 260 26.25 29.28 28.51
C LYS A 260 25.75 28.00 27.85
N VAL A 261 26.66 27.10 27.49
CA VAL A 261 26.33 25.78 26.94
C VAL A 261 25.98 24.82 28.07
N LEU A 262 26.76 24.83 29.15
CA LEU A 262 26.54 23.96 30.32
C LEU A 262 25.23 24.27 31.08
N ALA A 263 24.72 25.51 30.95
CA ALA A 263 23.41 25.90 31.48
C ALA A 263 22.22 25.31 30.69
N MET A 264 22.45 24.76 29.51
CA MET A 264 21.40 24.17 28.68
C MET A 264 21.08 22.74 29.13
N PRO A 265 19.84 22.25 28.94
CA PRO A 265 19.49 20.88 29.28
C PRO A 265 20.36 19.85 28.53
N GLN A 266 21.05 18.99 29.27
CA GLN A 266 21.83 17.90 28.68
C GLN A 266 20.90 16.75 28.26
N VAL A 267 20.97 16.35 26.99
CA VAL A 267 20.14 15.30 26.40
C VAL A 267 20.87 13.97 26.40
N GLY A 268 22.19 13.98 26.24
CA GLY A 268 22.93 12.76 25.95
C GLY A 268 24.44 12.92 25.82
N MET A 269 25.11 11.82 25.47
CA MET A 269 26.52 11.74 25.09
C MET A 269 26.63 11.60 23.58
N CYS A 270 27.57 12.33 22.98
CA CYS A 270 27.89 12.23 21.57
C CYS A 270 28.95 11.14 21.38
N VAL A 271 28.55 9.99 20.83
CA VAL A 271 29.46 8.87 20.61
C VAL A 271 30.03 8.96 19.19
N ALA A 272 31.34 9.11 19.09
CA ALA A 272 32.07 8.96 17.83
C ALA A 272 32.11 7.46 17.50
N THR A 273 31.06 6.94 16.86
CA THR A 273 31.02 5.54 16.43
C THR A 273 31.35 5.45 14.95
N ASP A 274 32.52 4.92 14.60
CA ASP A 274 32.83 4.39 13.25
C ASP A 274 32.00 3.14 12.91
N ARG A 275 31.08 2.73 13.78
CA ARG A 275 30.21 1.57 13.63
C ARG A 275 28.77 2.03 13.57
N LYS A 276 28.18 2.02 12.37
CA LYS A 276 26.72 2.04 12.22
C LYS A 276 26.13 0.90 13.05
N PRO A 277 25.22 1.16 14.00
CA PRO A 277 24.58 0.08 14.73
C PRO A 277 23.85 -0.81 13.72
N GLU A 278 24.23 -2.09 13.63
CA GLU A 278 23.57 -3.03 12.73
C GLU A 278 22.10 -3.14 13.11
N LYS A 279 21.23 -3.02 12.09
CA LYS A 279 19.79 -3.14 12.29
C LYS A 279 19.47 -4.52 12.88
N PRO A 280 18.68 -4.59 13.96
CA PRO A 280 18.33 -5.85 14.58
C PRO A 280 17.50 -6.72 13.64
N LEU A 281 17.60 -8.05 13.80
CA LEU A 281 16.96 -9.03 12.91
C LEU A 281 15.45 -8.79 12.72
N TYR A 282 14.73 -8.43 13.78
CA TYR A 282 13.27 -8.18 13.69
C TYR A 282 12.93 -6.97 12.82
N GLU A 283 13.81 -5.97 12.74
CA GLU A 283 13.62 -4.80 11.87
C GLU A 283 13.85 -5.19 10.40
N LYS A 284 14.89 -6.00 10.13
CA LYS A 284 15.12 -6.54 8.77
C LYS A 284 13.96 -7.41 8.31
N VAL A 285 13.48 -8.30 9.19
CA VAL A 285 12.31 -9.17 8.93
C VAL A 285 11.04 -8.35 8.73
N PHE A 286 10.86 -7.27 9.50
CA PHE A 286 9.74 -6.36 9.32
C PHE A 286 9.73 -5.73 7.93
N TYR A 287 10.85 -5.13 7.51
CA TYR A 287 10.95 -4.54 6.17
C TYR A 287 10.75 -5.58 5.07
N PHE A 288 11.31 -6.78 5.23
CA PHE A 288 11.09 -7.87 4.30
C PHE A 288 9.59 -8.16 4.10
N PHE A 289 8.84 -8.36 5.19
CA PHE A 289 7.39 -8.61 5.09
C PHE A 289 6.61 -7.41 4.54
N ALA A 290 7.00 -6.19 4.90
CA ALA A 290 6.41 -4.96 4.37
C ALA A 290 6.55 -4.87 2.84
N TYR A 291 7.76 -5.03 2.31
CA TYR A 291 8.01 -4.99 0.86
C TYR A 291 7.44 -6.21 0.13
N MET A 292 7.49 -7.40 0.74
CA MET A 292 6.84 -8.59 0.20
C MET A 292 5.34 -8.37 0.04
N ASN A 293 4.65 -7.83 1.07
CA ASN A 293 3.22 -7.55 1.00
C ASN A 293 2.90 -6.45 -0.02
N LEU A 294 3.72 -5.40 -0.09
CA LEU A 294 3.58 -4.37 -1.12
C LEU A 294 3.68 -4.99 -2.52
N ALA A 295 4.66 -5.87 -2.77
CA ALA A 295 4.80 -6.55 -4.06
C ALA A 295 3.61 -7.49 -4.35
N LEU A 296 3.16 -8.28 -3.36
CA LEU A 296 2.03 -9.21 -3.50
C LEU A 296 0.74 -8.48 -3.90
N VAL A 297 0.50 -7.28 -3.39
CA VAL A 297 -0.64 -6.44 -3.79
C VAL A 297 -0.61 -6.14 -5.29
N PHE A 298 0.54 -5.74 -5.83
CA PHE A 298 0.68 -5.48 -7.26
C PHE A 298 0.54 -6.76 -8.09
N VAL A 299 1.05 -7.89 -7.60
CA VAL A 299 0.84 -9.19 -8.26
C VAL A 299 -0.64 -9.57 -8.27
N ILE A 300 -1.38 -9.32 -7.19
CA ILE A 300 -2.83 -9.53 -7.13
C ILE A 300 -3.54 -8.65 -8.16
N ILE A 301 -3.21 -7.37 -8.26
CA ILE A 301 -3.78 -6.45 -9.26
C ILE A 301 -3.46 -6.94 -10.67
N PHE A 302 -2.24 -7.41 -10.92
CA PHE A 302 -1.85 -7.99 -12.19
C PHE A 302 -2.67 -9.23 -12.53
N VAL A 303 -2.83 -10.18 -11.60
CA VAL A 303 -3.68 -11.38 -11.78
C VAL A 303 -5.13 -10.98 -12.10
N ILE A 304 -5.66 -9.96 -11.41
CA ILE A 304 -6.99 -9.39 -11.68
C ILE A 304 -7.05 -8.75 -13.08
N SER A 305 -5.98 -8.11 -13.55
CA SER A 305 -5.93 -7.53 -14.89
C SER A 305 -5.97 -8.58 -16.01
N LEU A 306 -5.55 -9.82 -15.70
CA LEU A 306 -5.65 -10.96 -16.62
C LEU A 306 -7.05 -11.58 -16.66
N TRP A 307 -7.98 -11.14 -15.81
CA TRP A 307 -9.38 -11.53 -15.98
C TRP A 307 -9.92 -10.95 -17.28
N ARG A 308 -10.49 -11.84 -18.11
CA ARG A 308 -11.36 -11.42 -19.19
C ARG A 308 -12.65 -10.94 -18.54
N TRP A 309 -12.80 -9.62 -18.43
CA TRP A 309 -13.94 -8.95 -17.79
C TRP A 309 -15.20 -8.88 -18.68
N TRP A 310 -15.15 -9.53 -19.84
CA TRP A 310 -16.21 -9.55 -20.85
C TRP A 310 -16.91 -10.91 -20.89
#